data_AF-A0A8T2SK81-F1
#
_entry.id   AF-A0A8T2SK81-F1
#
_cell.length_a   1.000
_cell.length_b   1.000
_cell.length_c   1.000
_cell.angle_alpha   90.00
_cell.angle_beta   90.00
_cell.angle_gamma   90.00
#
_symmetry.space_group_name_H-M   'P 1'
#
loop_
_entity.id
_entity.type
_entity.pdbx_description
1 polymer ?
#
loop_
_entity_poly.entity_id
_entity_poly.type
_entity_poly.pdbx_seq_one_letter_code
_entity_poly.pdbx_strand_id
1 'polypeptide(L)'
;MKKAFTDEGATLVRVQCARPGAPAHLFLADEGKSVLVLRLMGDAIIVNGNDLLAFEPTINHKITMMRKLSSVVSGGLFNVRLEGQGCVAILTHGKPITIPVAADLPPVFTDAEATVAWSANVTCDFHTDVSLKTFFGRGSGESFQMKFGPPPRGARGFVIVQPFEEHPPPPQTS
;
A
#
# COMPACT_ATOMS: atom_id res chain seq x y z
N MET A 1 -4.83 23.74 6.60
CA MET A 1 -4.40 22.32 6.56
C MET A 1 -4.08 21.90 7.98
N LYS A 2 -4.68 20.83 8.51
CA LYS A 2 -4.28 20.25 9.81
C LYS A 2 -3.50 18.98 9.53
N LYS A 3 -2.20 18.98 9.89
CA LYS A 3 -1.38 17.76 9.86
C LYS A 3 -1.79 16.90 11.05
N ALA A 4 -2.25 15.69 10.79
CA ALA A 4 -2.31 14.68 11.83
C ALA A 4 -1.02 13.88 11.73
N PHE A 5 -0.12 14.08 12.69
CA PHE A 5 0.93 13.09 12.93
C PHE A 5 0.24 11.93 13.62
N THR A 6 0.18 10.79 12.95
CA THR A 6 -0.10 9.55 13.64
C THR A 6 1.18 9.14 14.37
N ASP A 7 1.07 8.52 15.55
CA ASP A 7 2.22 7.99 16.32
C ASP A 7 2.99 6.87 15.58
N GLU A 8 2.68 6.68 14.29
CA GLU A 8 3.10 5.60 13.41
C GLU A 8 3.84 6.14 12.17
N GLY A 9 4.29 7.41 12.15
CA GLY A 9 5.21 7.93 11.12
C GLY A 9 4.60 8.25 9.75
N ALA A 10 3.34 7.89 9.50
CA ALA A 10 2.60 8.29 8.29
C ALA A 10 1.96 9.67 8.48
N THR A 11 2.12 10.56 7.49
CA THR A 11 1.51 11.89 7.49
C THR A 11 0.21 11.87 6.69
N LEU A 12 -0.94 11.88 7.38
CA LEU A 12 -2.24 12.14 6.76
C LEU A 12 -2.63 13.60 6.95
N VAL A 13 -3.02 14.26 5.87
CA VAL A 13 -3.47 15.65 5.88
C VAL A 13 -4.97 15.70 5.62
N ARG A 14 -5.70 16.32 6.55
CA ARG A 14 -7.11 16.65 6.33
C ARG A 14 -7.22 18.02 5.69
N VAL A 15 -7.84 18.07 4.52
CA VAL A 15 -8.15 19.30 3.80
C VAL A 15 -9.59 19.72 4.10
N GLN A 16 -9.78 20.98 4.49
CA GLN A 16 -11.07 21.58 4.80
C GLN A 16 -11.08 23.00 4.28
N CYS A 17 -12.22 23.44 3.74
CA CYS A 17 -12.45 24.82 3.37
C CYS A 17 -12.62 25.68 4.63
N ALA A 18 -12.13 26.92 4.60
CA ALA A 18 -12.28 27.86 5.72
C ALA A 18 -13.75 28.19 6.01
N ARG A 19 -14.60 28.17 4.98
CA ARG A 19 -16.04 28.32 5.10
C ARG A 19 -16.72 26.96 4.84
N PRO A 20 -17.55 26.46 5.77
CA PRO A 20 -18.35 25.25 5.54
C PRO A 20 -19.19 25.38 4.25
N GLY A 21 -19.22 24.32 3.44
CA GLY A 21 -20.00 24.28 2.20
C GLY A 21 -19.43 25.05 1.01
N ALA A 22 -18.30 25.76 1.16
CA ALA A 22 -17.64 26.41 0.01
C ALA A 22 -16.97 25.34 -0.88
N PRO A 23 -17.19 25.37 -2.21
CA PRO A 23 -16.49 24.47 -3.13
C PRO A 23 -14.99 24.81 -3.16
N ALA A 24 -14.16 23.78 -3.20
CA ALA A 24 -12.73 23.90 -3.42
C ALA A 24 -12.25 22.73 -4.27
N HIS A 25 -11.28 23.01 -5.14
CA HIS A 25 -10.60 21.99 -5.92
C HIS A 25 -9.16 21.86 -5.42
N LEU A 26 -8.73 20.62 -5.21
CA LEU A 26 -7.37 20.27 -4.85
C LEU A 26 -6.83 19.37 -5.96
N PHE A 27 -5.69 19.76 -6.52
CA PHE A 27 -4.98 18.99 -7.53
C PHE A 27 -3.74 18.40 -6.88
N LEU A 28 -3.61 17.08 -6.95
CA LEU A 28 -2.49 16.32 -6.36
C LEU A 28 -1.81 15.52 -7.46
N ALA A 29 -0.50 15.34 -7.31
CA ALA A 29 0.32 14.52 -8.17
C ALA A 29 1.47 13.94 -7.34
N ASP A 30 1.96 12.78 -7.76
CA ASP A 30 3.12 12.12 -7.16
C ASP A 30 3.96 11.51 -8.27
N GLU A 31 5.14 12.08 -8.51
CA GLU A 31 6.23 11.59 -9.40
C GLU A 31 5.81 10.94 -10.74
N GLY A 32 4.72 11.40 -11.36
CA GLY A 32 4.22 10.84 -12.62
C GLY A 32 3.51 9.48 -12.49
N LYS A 33 3.21 9.03 -11.27
CA LYS A 33 2.36 7.86 -11.01
C LYS A 33 0.96 8.06 -11.60
N SER A 34 0.39 6.97 -12.10
CA SER A 34 -1.00 6.90 -12.55
C SER A 34 -1.93 6.81 -11.35
N VAL A 35 -3.04 7.55 -11.40
CA VAL A 35 -4.07 7.53 -10.35
C VAL A 35 -5.15 6.52 -10.71
N LEU A 36 -5.40 5.56 -9.82
CA LEU A 36 -6.54 4.64 -9.91
C LEU A 36 -7.52 4.96 -8.79
N VAL A 37 -8.79 5.18 -9.15
CA VAL A 37 -9.86 5.43 -8.17
C VAL A 37 -10.66 4.16 -7.95
N LEU A 38 -10.59 3.62 -6.74
CA LEU A 38 -11.36 2.48 -6.28
C LEU A 38 -12.59 2.97 -5.52
N ARG A 39 -13.75 2.38 -5.81
CA ARG A 39 -14.98 2.60 -5.03
C ARG A 39 -15.20 1.43 -4.09
N LEU A 40 -15.14 1.69 -2.78
CA LEU A 40 -15.49 0.73 -1.75
C LEU A 40 -17.01 0.77 -1.52
N MET A 41 -17.62 -0.41 -1.43
CA MET A 41 -19.06 -0.61 -1.24
C MET A 41 -19.36 -1.32 0.09
N GLY A 42 -18.63 -0.95 1.15
CA GLY A 42 -18.63 -1.64 2.44
C GLY A 42 -17.45 -2.61 2.61
N ASP A 43 -16.65 -2.78 1.57
CA ASP A 43 -15.44 -3.60 1.60
C ASP A 43 -14.28 -2.90 2.32
N ALA A 44 -13.21 -3.68 2.56
CA ALA A 44 -11.96 -3.19 3.07
C ALA A 44 -10.79 -3.57 2.16
N ILE A 45 -9.87 -2.63 1.95
CA ILE A 45 -8.61 -2.81 1.24
C ILE A 45 -7.45 -2.39 2.14
N ILE A 46 -6.26 -2.92 1.86
CA ILE A 46 -5.02 -2.46 2.45
C ILE A 46 -4.18 -1.91 1.32
N VAL A 47 -3.60 -0.71 1.51
CA VAL A 47 -2.78 0.00 0.52
C VAL A 47 -1.42 0.28 1.14
N ASN A 48 -0.34 0.11 0.38
CA ASN A 48 0.98 0.58 0.77
C ASN A 48 0.96 2.11 0.91
N GLY A 49 1.54 2.62 1.98
CA GLY A 49 1.54 4.03 2.33
C GLY A 49 2.04 4.96 1.24
N ASN A 50 3.06 4.53 0.49
CA ASN A 50 3.65 5.29 -0.62
C ASN A 50 2.72 5.39 -1.83
N ASP A 51 1.69 4.54 -1.89
CA ASP A 51 0.77 4.44 -3.02
C ASP A 51 -0.63 4.95 -2.68
N LEU A 52 -0.83 5.55 -1.51
CA LEU A 52 -2.12 6.14 -1.11
C LEU A 52 -2.12 7.65 -1.36
N LEU A 53 -2.88 8.11 -2.36
CA LEU A 53 -3.00 9.54 -2.66
C LEU A 53 -4.03 10.24 -1.77
N ALA A 54 -5.26 9.70 -1.74
CA ALA A 54 -6.39 10.32 -1.05
C ALA A 54 -7.54 9.32 -0.85
N PHE A 55 -8.45 9.63 0.06
CA PHE A 55 -9.70 8.89 0.24
C PHE A 55 -10.80 9.80 0.79
N GLU A 56 -12.05 9.43 0.57
CA GLU A 56 -13.20 10.20 1.04
C GLU A 56 -13.31 10.17 2.58
N PRO A 57 -13.84 11.23 3.22
CA PRO A 57 -13.99 11.30 4.67
C PRO A 57 -14.88 10.21 5.29
N THR A 58 -15.68 9.51 4.49
CA THR A 58 -16.53 8.38 4.89
C THR A 58 -15.76 7.08 5.07
N ILE A 59 -14.50 7.01 4.61
CA ILE A 59 -13.64 5.84 4.74
C ILE A 59 -12.95 5.85 6.11
N ASN A 60 -13.16 4.79 6.87
CA ASN A 60 -12.40 4.52 8.08
C ASN A 60 -11.00 4.05 7.70
N HIS A 61 -9.99 4.52 8.41
CA HIS A 61 -8.61 4.13 8.14
C HIS A 61 -7.87 3.71 9.41
N LYS A 62 -6.95 2.77 9.25
CA LYS A 62 -5.99 2.37 10.28
C LYS A 62 -4.63 2.21 9.63
N ILE A 63 -3.66 2.98 10.09
CA ILE A 63 -2.27 2.82 9.69
C ILE A 63 -1.68 1.66 10.50
N THR A 64 -0.73 0.95 9.92
CA THR A 64 0.03 -0.08 10.60
C THR A 64 1.45 -0.02 10.05
N MET A 65 2.37 0.42 10.91
CA MET A 65 3.80 0.35 10.61
C MET A 65 4.21 -1.11 10.51
N MET A 66 4.84 -1.47 9.40
CA MET A 66 5.56 -2.72 9.37
C MET A 66 6.81 -2.54 10.22
N ARG A 67 6.88 -3.25 11.34
CA ARG A 67 8.02 -3.23 12.25
C ARG A 67 9.26 -3.68 11.48
N LYS A 68 10.06 -2.75 10.96
CA LYS A 68 11.44 -3.06 10.58
C LYS A 68 12.15 -3.60 11.81
N LEU A 69 12.81 -4.74 11.67
CA LEU A 69 13.95 -5.09 12.50
C LEU A 69 14.90 -3.89 12.52
N SER A 70 14.86 -3.14 13.63
CA SER A 70 15.96 -2.45 14.32
C SER A 70 17.00 -1.58 13.61
N SER A 71 17.05 -1.42 12.29
CA SER A 71 18.16 -0.66 11.70
C SER A 71 17.86 -0.14 10.30
N VAL A 72 17.73 1.19 10.20
CA VAL A 72 18.00 1.97 8.97
C VAL A 72 17.00 1.77 7.83
N VAL A 73 15.82 2.42 7.89
CA VAL A 73 15.25 3.13 6.73
C VAL A 73 14.38 4.27 7.26
N SER A 74 14.76 5.52 6.94
CA SER A 74 14.10 6.76 7.34
C SER A 74 12.79 7.04 6.59
N GLY A 75 11.93 6.04 6.44
CA GLY A 75 10.69 6.12 5.66
C GLY A 75 9.97 4.78 5.60
N GLY A 76 9.86 4.10 6.75
CA GLY A 76 9.42 2.70 6.85
C GLY A 76 8.15 2.38 6.05
N LEU A 77 8.10 1.14 5.54
CA LEU A 77 6.89 0.58 4.92
C LEU A 77 5.75 0.62 5.95
N PHE A 78 4.70 1.36 5.65
CA PHE A 78 3.46 1.32 6.41
C PHE A 78 2.31 0.94 5.50
N ASN A 79 1.36 0.23 6.06
CA ASN A 79 0.16 -0.16 5.34
C ASN A 79 -1.03 0.61 5.92
N VAL A 80 -1.93 1.04 5.05
CA VAL A 80 -3.16 1.71 5.44
C VAL A 80 -4.33 0.80 5.12
N ARG A 81 -4.97 0.26 6.16
CA ARG A 81 -6.27 -0.39 6.02
C ARG A 81 -7.32 0.68 5.83
N LEU A 82 -8.12 0.56 4.78
CA LEU A 82 -9.22 1.46 4.41
C LEU A 82 -10.50 0.65 4.31
N GLU A 83 -11.57 1.08 4.98
CA GLU A 83 -12.81 0.32 5.11
C GLU A 83 -14.04 1.24 5.13
N GLY A 84 -15.10 0.84 4.42
CA GLY A 84 -16.38 1.56 4.41
C GLY A 84 -16.93 1.77 3.00
N GLN A 85 -17.71 2.83 2.83
CA GLN A 85 -18.31 3.18 1.54
C GLN A 85 -17.80 4.55 1.06
N GLY A 86 -17.20 4.58 -0.12
CA GLY A 86 -16.61 5.79 -0.69
C GLY A 86 -15.49 5.51 -1.67
N CYS A 87 -14.83 6.57 -2.13
CA CYS A 87 -13.71 6.51 -3.07
C CYS A 87 -12.35 6.53 -2.35
N VAL A 88 -11.42 5.72 -2.86
CA VAL A 88 -10.00 5.71 -2.52
C VAL A 88 -9.20 5.91 -3.80
N ALA A 89 -8.31 6.88 -3.82
CA ALA A 89 -7.35 7.11 -4.90
C ALA A 89 -6.00 6.50 -4.52
N ILE A 90 -5.58 5.50 -5.29
CA ILE A 90 -4.26 4.86 -5.18
C ILE A 90 -3.38 5.25 -6.36
N LEU A 91 -2.08 5.08 -6.20
CA LEU A 91 -1.05 5.44 -7.16
C LEU A 91 -0.34 4.19 -7.66
N THR A 92 0.04 4.20 -8.94
CA THR A 92 0.88 3.15 -9.53
C THR A 92 1.86 3.72 -10.54
N HIS A 93 3.10 3.25 -10.54
CA HIS A 93 4.01 3.42 -11.65
C HIS A 93 3.55 2.53 -12.82
N GLY A 94 3.13 3.15 -13.91
CA GLY A 94 2.59 2.43 -15.07
C GLY A 94 1.26 1.72 -14.78
N LYS A 95 0.89 0.79 -15.67
CA LYS A 95 -0.36 0.03 -15.56
C LYS A 95 -0.16 -1.17 -14.62
N PRO A 96 -0.89 -1.26 -13.51
CA PRO A 96 -0.76 -2.38 -12.59
C PRO A 96 -1.45 -3.65 -13.11
N ILE A 97 -1.11 -4.76 -12.48
CA ILE A 97 -1.78 -6.06 -12.65
C ILE A 97 -2.56 -6.38 -11.38
N THR A 98 -3.79 -6.85 -11.54
CA THR A 98 -4.62 -7.36 -10.45
C THR A 98 -4.65 -8.88 -10.50
N ILE A 99 -4.16 -9.54 -9.46
CA ILE A 99 -4.04 -10.99 -9.38
C ILE A 99 -5.09 -11.51 -8.38
N PRO A 100 -6.00 -12.42 -8.79
CA PRO A 100 -6.98 -12.99 -7.89
C PRO A 100 -6.34 -13.91 -6.85
N VAL A 101 -6.86 -13.88 -5.63
CA VAL A 101 -6.46 -14.75 -4.52
C VAL A 101 -7.70 -15.49 -4.01
N ALA A 102 -7.70 -16.81 -4.10
CA ALA A 102 -8.82 -17.66 -3.72
C ALA A 102 -8.35 -19.08 -3.37
N ALA A 103 -9.17 -19.85 -2.66
CA ALA A 103 -8.77 -21.16 -2.14
C ALA A 103 -8.50 -22.21 -3.22
N ASP A 104 -9.08 -22.03 -4.41
CA ASP A 104 -8.91 -22.83 -5.61
C ASP A 104 -7.72 -22.40 -6.48
N LEU A 105 -6.95 -21.39 -6.05
CA LEU A 105 -5.80 -20.85 -6.78
C LEU A 105 -4.49 -21.04 -6.00
N PRO A 106 -3.34 -21.15 -6.68
CA PRO A 106 -2.04 -21.11 -6.02
C PRO A 106 -1.84 -19.82 -5.21
N PRO A 107 -1.06 -19.86 -4.10
CA PRO A 107 -0.69 -18.64 -3.38
C PRO A 107 0.06 -17.66 -4.29
N VAL A 108 -0.16 -16.37 -4.06
CA VAL A 108 0.51 -15.31 -4.82
C VAL A 108 1.69 -14.78 -4.01
N PHE A 109 2.84 -14.68 -4.65
CA PHE A 109 4.05 -14.09 -4.07
C PHE A 109 4.41 -12.83 -4.83
N THR A 110 4.77 -11.77 -4.11
CA THR A 110 5.13 -10.48 -4.69
C THR A 110 6.29 -9.86 -3.94
N ASP A 111 7.03 -8.97 -4.60
CA ASP A 111 8.01 -8.11 -3.95
C ASP A 111 7.28 -7.03 -3.16
N ALA A 112 7.70 -6.79 -1.92
CA ALA A 112 7.03 -5.83 -1.03
C ALA A 112 7.01 -4.41 -1.62
N GLU A 113 8.09 -4.04 -2.32
CA GLU A 113 8.26 -2.73 -2.96
C GLU A 113 7.44 -2.57 -4.26
N ALA A 114 6.96 -3.66 -4.86
CA ALA A 114 6.11 -3.63 -6.06
C ALA A 114 4.61 -3.81 -5.73
N THR A 115 4.28 -4.05 -4.46
CA THR A 115 2.92 -4.32 -4.02
C THR A 115 2.20 -3.03 -3.63
N VAL A 116 1.11 -2.73 -4.33
CA VAL A 116 0.36 -1.48 -4.18
C VAL A 116 -0.77 -1.62 -3.17
N ALA A 117 -1.61 -2.65 -3.35
CA ALA A 117 -2.81 -2.84 -2.53
C ALA A 117 -3.32 -4.28 -2.58
N TRP A 118 -4.10 -4.70 -1.59
CA TRP A 118 -4.77 -6.01 -1.59
C TRP A 118 -6.09 -5.97 -0.81
N SER A 119 -6.94 -6.97 -1.06
CA SER A 119 -8.20 -7.13 -0.31
C SER A 119 -7.90 -7.43 1.17
N ALA A 120 -8.56 -6.73 2.09
CA ALA A 120 -8.22 -6.84 3.51
C ALA A 120 -8.70 -8.15 4.19
N ASN A 121 -9.38 -9.02 3.43
CA ASN A 121 -9.77 -10.38 3.83
C ASN A 121 -8.74 -11.45 3.44
N VAL A 122 -7.75 -11.10 2.61
CA VAL A 122 -6.65 -11.98 2.20
C VAL A 122 -5.63 -12.07 3.33
N THR A 123 -5.11 -13.27 3.59
CA THR A 123 -4.02 -13.45 4.56
C THR A 123 -2.70 -13.04 3.91
N CYS A 124 -1.96 -12.13 4.54
CA CYS A 124 -0.67 -11.66 4.06
C CYS A 124 0.42 -12.05 5.06
N ASP A 125 1.33 -12.94 4.65
CA ASP A 125 2.49 -13.34 5.42
C ASP A 125 3.76 -12.74 4.81
N PHE A 126 4.65 -12.20 5.64
CA PHE A 126 5.95 -11.70 5.20
C PHE A 126 6.99 -12.80 5.31
N HIS A 127 7.62 -13.13 4.20
CA HIS A 127 8.69 -14.10 4.12
C HIS A 127 10.00 -13.36 3.89
N THR A 128 10.91 -13.44 4.87
CA THR A 128 12.31 -13.10 4.65
C THR A 128 13.00 -14.35 4.13
N ASP A 129 13.22 -14.42 2.82
CA ASP A 129 13.89 -15.57 2.25
C ASP A 129 15.41 -15.46 2.50
N VAL A 130 15.84 -15.90 3.69
CA VAL A 130 17.27 -16.00 4.04
C VAL A 130 17.95 -17.11 3.20
N SER A 131 17.17 -17.97 2.54
CA SER A 131 17.64 -19.18 1.86
C SER A 131 17.84 -19.03 0.35
N LEU A 132 17.40 -17.95 -0.30
CA LEU A 132 17.68 -17.68 -1.73
C LEU A 132 19.09 -17.14 -2.01
N LYS A 133 20.08 -17.45 -1.15
CA LYS A 133 21.50 -17.10 -1.34
C LYS A 133 22.18 -17.81 -2.52
N THR A 134 21.49 -18.57 -3.38
CA THR A 134 22.21 -19.44 -4.34
C THR A 134 21.72 -19.49 -5.77
N PHE A 135 20.69 -18.76 -6.24
CA PHE A 135 20.27 -18.98 -7.64
C PHE A 135 20.03 -17.83 -8.60
N PHE A 136 19.96 -16.55 -8.22
CA PHE A 136 19.94 -15.50 -9.24
C PHE A 136 20.75 -14.28 -8.81
N GLY A 137 21.77 -13.98 -9.59
CA GLY A 137 22.81 -13.01 -9.27
C GLY A 137 22.37 -11.55 -9.40
N ARG A 138 23.04 -10.73 -8.57
CA ARG A 138 23.20 -9.26 -8.61
C ARG A 138 21.96 -8.44 -8.23
N GLY A 139 21.81 -8.23 -6.91
CA GLY A 139 21.03 -7.14 -6.31
C GLY A 139 20.88 -7.26 -4.79
N SER A 140 21.58 -6.41 -4.03
CA SER A 140 21.40 -6.00 -2.62
C SER A 140 21.15 -6.97 -1.43
N GLY A 141 20.88 -8.27 -1.59
CA GLY A 141 21.12 -9.25 -0.52
C GLY A 141 20.10 -9.43 0.62
N GLU A 142 18.91 -8.81 0.59
CA GLU A 142 17.74 -9.24 1.39
C GLU A 142 16.46 -9.06 0.55
N SER A 143 15.90 -10.15 0.02
CA SER A 143 14.60 -10.12 -0.68
C SER A 143 13.47 -10.31 0.33
N PHE A 144 12.66 -9.28 0.54
CA PHE A 144 11.42 -9.37 1.32
C PHE A 144 10.26 -9.69 0.39
N GLN A 145 9.71 -10.89 0.52
CA GLN A 145 8.56 -11.32 -0.26
C GLN A 145 7.29 -11.28 0.58
N MET A 146 6.20 -10.88 -0.05
CA MET A 146 4.85 -10.97 0.52
C MET A 146 4.16 -12.19 -0.05
N LYS A 147 3.58 -13.01 0.82
CA LYS A 147 2.79 -14.18 0.44
C LYS A 147 1.33 -13.93 0.75
N PHE A 148 0.50 -14.02 -0.28
CA PHE A 148 -0.95 -13.88 -0.19
C PHE A 148 -1.62 -15.24 -0.27
N GLY A 149 -2.28 -15.60 0.83
CA GLY A 149 -3.09 -16.80 0.98
C GLY A 149 -4.59 -16.52 0.87
N PRO A 150 -5.41 -17.55 0.58
CA PRO A 150 -6.84 -17.38 0.40
C PRO A 150 -7.52 -16.86 1.68
N PRO A 151 -8.56 -16.02 1.54
CA PRO A 151 -9.40 -15.64 2.65
C PRO A 151 -9.98 -16.84 3.41
N PRO A 152 -10.21 -16.73 4.73
CA PRO A 152 -10.99 -17.72 5.46
C PRO A 152 -12.37 -17.92 4.84
N ARG A 153 -12.90 -19.15 4.92
CA ARG A 153 -14.28 -19.51 4.48
C ARG A 153 -14.55 -19.41 2.97
N GLY A 154 -13.52 -19.47 2.13
CA GLY A 154 -13.68 -19.59 0.67
C GLY A 154 -14.13 -18.31 -0.03
N ALA A 155 -14.03 -17.15 0.63
CA ALA A 155 -14.18 -15.86 -0.05
C ALA A 155 -13.03 -15.63 -1.05
N ARG A 156 -13.24 -14.70 -1.98
CA ARG A 156 -12.23 -14.29 -2.96
C ARG A 156 -11.65 -12.92 -2.56
N GLY A 157 -10.40 -12.69 -2.94
CA GLY A 157 -9.75 -11.40 -2.84
C GLY A 157 -8.80 -11.20 -4.01
N PHE A 158 -7.96 -10.17 -3.93
CA PHE A 158 -6.98 -9.85 -4.94
C PHE A 158 -5.77 -9.12 -4.35
N VAL A 159 -4.68 -9.09 -5.11
CA VAL A 159 -3.53 -8.21 -4.91
C VAL A 159 -3.29 -7.38 -6.18
N ILE A 160 -2.88 -6.13 -6.00
CA ILE A 160 -2.51 -5.19 -7.06
C ILE A 160 -1.00 -5.00 -6.99
N VAL A 161 -0.33 -5.27 -8.11
CA VAL A 161 1.12 -5.18 -8.26
C VAL A 161 1.44 -4.23 -9.40
N GLN A 162 2.38 -3.33 -9.17
CA GLN A 162 2.87 -2.40 -10.19
C GLN A 162 4.14 -2.93 -10.87
N PRO A 163 4.40 -2.55 -12.15
CA PRO A 163 5.64 -2.87 -12.85
C PRO A 163 6.81 -1.95 -12.43
N PHE A 164 6.99 -1.72 -11.13
CA PHE A 164 8.06 -0.90 -10.56
C PHE A 164 8.31 -1.28 -9.10
N GLU A 165 9.58 -1.33 -8.68
CA GLU A 165 9.95 -1.51 -7.28
C GLU A 165 10.21 -0.13 -6.66
N GLU A 166 9.43 0.22 -5.64
CA GLU A 166 9.76 1.37 -4.81
C GLU A 166 11.14 1.18 -4.17
N HIS A 167 11.94 2.23 -4.16
CA HIS A 167 13.23 2.22 -3.47
C HIS A 167 13.22 3.34 -2.45
N PRO A 168 13.74 3.13 -1.23
CA PRO A 168 14.00 4.25 -0.35
C PRO A 168 14.85 5.26 -1.09
N PRO A 169 14.51 6.57 -1.05
CA PRO A 169 15.38 7.57 -1.63
C PRO A 169 16.78 7.41 -1.03
N PRO A 170 17.84 7.54 -1.84
CA PRO A 170 19.20 7.47 -1.31
C PRO A 170 19.34 8.49 -0.17
N PRO A 171 20.11 8.18 0.88
CA PRO A 171 20.31 9.10 1.99
C PRO A 171 20.79 10.45 1.44
N GLN A 172 20.08 11.52 1.78
CA GLN A 172 20.48 12.86 1.37
C GLN A 172 21.85 13.16 1.97
N THR A 173 22.88 13.20 1.13
CA THR A 173 24.18 13.73 1.53
C THR A 173 24.05 15.24 1.64
N SER A 174 24.09 15.74 2.88
CA SER A 174 24.23 17.17 3.20
C SER A 174 25.56 17.72 2.72
#